data_AF-A0A1H9AFQ7-F1
#
_entry.id   AF-A0A1H9AFQ7-F1
#
_cell.length_a   1.000
_cell.length_b   1.000
_cell.length_c   1.000
_cell.angle_alpha   90.00
_cell.angle_beta   90.00
_cell.angle_gamma   90.00
#
_symmetry.space_group_name_H-M   'P 1'
#
loop_
_entity.id
_entity.type
_entity.pdbx_description
1 polymer ?
#
loop_
_entity_poly.entity_id
_entity_poly.type
_entity_poly.pdbx_seq_one_letter_code
_entity_poly.pdbx_strand_id
1 'polypeptide(L)'
;MAKKLSRIERRIDLMFYLSEVRVTHYSELMKRYNVSKPTLISDVRYLFYELCLPITITKGKYGGIKLENNWSVYNRHLKRYQQEAIYEAMDSVSDDCKDALNSIVHDFGNPFASTNDTKSEEGENEENNKGCLEKVNIEECIREEKKDG
;
A
#
# COMPACT_ATOMS: atom_id res chain seq x y z
N MET A 1 -17.57 -13.41 -24.88
CA MET A 1 -17.46 -13.31 -23.41
C MET A 1 -16.08 -12.73 -23.11
N ALA A 2 -15.96 -11.66 -22.32
CA ALA A 2 -14.66 -11.14 -21.92
C ALA A 2 -13.92 -12.18 -21.06
N LYS A 3 -12.61 -12.35 -21.28
CA LYS A 3 -11.76 -13.28 -20.53
C LYS A 3 -11.85 -12.94 -19.04
N LYS A 4 -12.29 -13.89 -18.21
CA LYS A 4 -12.34 -13.71 -16.75
C LYS A 4 -10.90 -13.71 -16.22
N LEU A 5 -10.48 -12.59 -15.61
CA LEU A 5 -9.17 -12.51 -14.96
C LEU A 5 -9.08 -13.56 -13.85
N SER A 6 -7.95 -14.25 -13.78
CA SER A 6 -7.59 -15.08 -12.63
C SER A 6 -7.50 -14.21 -11.37
N ARG A 7 -7.42 -14.86 -10.19
CA ARG A 7 -7.29 -14.14 -8.92
C ARG A 7 -6.04 -13.24 -8.89
N ILE A 8 -4.91 -13.74 -9.40
CA ILE A 8 -3.63 -13.00 -9.39
C ILE A 8 -3.70 -11.83 -10.37
N GLU A 9 -4.12 -12.06 -11.61
CA GLU A 9 -4.25 -11.00 -12.62
C GLU A 9 -5.19 -9.89 -12.13
N ARG A 10 -6.31 -10.25 -11.48
CA ARG A 10 -7.26 -9.28 -10.93
C ARG A 10 -6.67 -8.45 -9.80
N ARG A 11 -5.86 -9.03 -8.91
CA ARG A 11 -5.20 -8.29 -7.82
C ARG A 11 -4.17 -7.32 -8.34
N ILE A 12 -3.41 -7.72 -9.35
CA ILE A 12 -2.46 -6.86 -10.05
C ILE A 12 -3.22 -5.71 -10.70
N ASP A 13 -4.24 -5.98 -11.53
CA ASP A 13 -5.04 -4.91 -12.17
C ASP A 13 -5.68 -3.99 -11.14
N LEU A 14 -6.22 -4.53 -10.04
CA LEU A 14 -6.80 -3.73 -8.96
C LEU A 14 -5.79 -2.79 -8.31
N MET A 15 -4.56 -3.24 -8.10
CA MET A 15 -3.48 -2.42 -7.56
C MET A 15 -3.14 -1.25 -8.49
N PHE A 16 -2.98 -1.51 -9.80
CA PHE A 16 -2.76 -0.46 -10.81
C PHE A 16 -3.94 0.50 -10.89
N TYR A 17 -5.16 -0.03 -10.95
CA TYR A 17 -6.37 0.76 -11.00
C TYR A 17 -6.50 1.70 -9.78
N LEU A 18 -6.27 1.20 -8.56
CA LEU A 18 -6.29 2.03 -7.36
C LEU A 18 -5.23 3.14 -7.39
N SER A 19 -4.04 2.87 -7.94
CA SER A 19 -2.99 3.89 -8.14
C SER A 19 -3.45 5.03 -9.05
N GLU A 20 -4.28 4.75 -10.06
CA GLU A 20 -4.78 5.73 -11.01
C GLU A 20 -5.95 6.53 -10.43
N VAL A 21 -6.99 5.85 -9.93
CA VAL A 21 -8.24 6.52 -9.53
C VAL A 21 -8.22 7.06 -8.11
N ARG A 22 -7.33 6.53 -7.25
CA ARG A 22 -7.18 6.82 -5.81
C ARG A 22 -8.38 6.53 -4.92
N VAL A 23 -9.61 6.70 -5.40
CA VAL A 23 -10.85 6.45 -4.67
C VAL A 23 -11.79 5.65 -5.56
N THR A 24 -12.40 4.60 -5.00
CA THR A 24 -13.39 3.77 -5.70
C THR A 24 -14.38 3.14 -4.73
N HIS A 25 -15.40 2.47 -5.26
CA HIS A 25 -16.40 1.74 -4.48
C HIS A 25 -16.48 0.28 -4.93
N TYR A 26 -16.86 -0.62 -4.03
CA TYR A 26 -17.04 -2.04 -4.36
C TYR A 26 -18.03 -2.25 -5.51
N SER A 27 -19.09 -1.45 -5.60
CA SER A 27 -20.07 -1.52 -6.69
C SER A 27 -19.43 -1.29 -8.07
N GLU A 28 -18.49 -0.35 -8.17
CA GLU A 28 -17.75 -0.07 -9.40
C GLU A 28 -16.79 -1.21 -9.73
N LEU A 29 -16.05 -1.69 -8.73
CA LEU A 29 -15.15 -2.82 -8.89
C LEU A 29 -15.88 -4.12 -9.29
N MET A 30 -17.08 -4.35 -8.75
CA MET A 30 -17.93 -5.50 -9.12
C MET A 30 -18.30 -5.45 -10.60
N LYS A 31 -18.67 -4.27 -11.11
CA LYS A 31 -18.96 -4.07 -12.54
C LYS A 31 -17.71 -4.28 -13.38
N ARG A 32 -16.58 -3.66 -12.99
CA ARG A 32 -15.30 -3.75 -13.70
C ARG A 32 -14.81 -5.19 -13.86
N TYR A 33 -14.83 -5.96 -12.78
CA TYR A 33 -14.23 -7.30 -12.74
C TYR A 33 -15.25 -8.43 -12.90
N ASN A 34 -16.55 -8.13 -12.93
CA ASN A 34 -17.63 -9.10 -12.96
C ASN A 34 -17.47 -10.19 -11.87
N VAL A 35 -17.22 -9.76 -10.63
CA VAL A 35 -17.09 -10.64 -9.46
C VAL A 35 -17.94 -10.12 -8.30
N SER A 36 -18.19 -10.98 -7.32
CA SER A 36 -18.97 -10.64 -6.13
C SER A 36 -18.21 -9.71 -5.18
N LYS A 37 -18.94 -8.91 -4.38
CA LYS A 37 -18.38 -8.07 -3.32
C LYS A 37 -17.45 -8.85 -2.37
N PRO A 38 -17.80 -10.06 -1.89
CA PRO A 38 -16.90 -10.85 -1.03
C PRO A 38 -15.56 -11.20 -1.71
N THR A 39 -15.56 -11.47 -3.02
CA THR A 39 -14.33 -11.72 -3.78
C THR A 39 -13.42 -10.50 -3.75
N LEU A 40 -13.99 -9.32 -3.95
CA LEU A 40 -13.24 -8.06 -3.93
C LEU A 40 -12.78 -7.68 -2.53
N ILE A 41 -13.57 -7.95 -1.49
CA ILE A 41 -13.13 -7.76 -0.10
C ILE A 41 -11.88 -8.62 0.16
N SER A 42 -11.86 -9.88 -0.29
CA SER A 42 -10.68 -10.73 -0.17
C SER A 42 -9.47 -10.18 -0.94
N ASP A 43 -9.68 -9.65 -2.14
CA ASP A 43 -8.61 -9.06 -2.93
C ASP A 43 -8.07 -7.75 -2.32
N VAL A 44 -8.94 -6.86 -1.84
CA VAL A 44 -8.55 -5.62 -1.15
C VAL A 44 -7.82 -5.94 0.17
N ARG A 45 -8.28 -6.93 0.93
CA ARG A 45 -7.57 -7.42 2.13
C ARG A 45 -6.17 -7.90 1.79
N TYR A 46 -6.01 -8.63 0.69
CA TYR A 46 -4.68 -9.05 0.24
C TYR A 46 -3.78 -7.85 -0.07
N LEU A 47 -4.27 -6.85 -0.80
CA LEU A 47 -3.50 -5.63 -1.08
C LEU A 47 -3.13 -4.87 0.20
N PHE A 48 -4.03 -4.81 1.18
CA PHE A 48 -3.79 -4.14 2.45
C PHE A 48 -2.80 -4.89 3.36
N TYR A 49 -3.03 -6.17 3.62
CA TYR A 49 -2.23 -6.93 4.59
C TYR A 49 -0.95 -7.52 4.01
N GLU A 50 -0.99 -8.05 2.80
CA GLU A 50 0.15 -8.79 2.22
C GLU A 50 1.09 -7.87 1.43
N LEU A 51 0.55 -6.81 0.83
CA LEU A 51 1.35 -5.83 0.08
C LEU A 51 1.51 -4.49 0.82
N CYS A 52 0.96 -4.37 2.03
CA CYS A 52 1.06 -3.17 2.87
C CYS A 52 0.65 -1.88 2.13
N LEU A 53 -0.32 -1.95 1.21
CA LEU A 53 -0.80 -0.74 0.54
C LEU A 53 -1.50 0.17 1.56
N PRO A 54 -1.30 1.49 1.49
CA PRO A 54 -1.91 2.45 2.40
C PRO A 54 -3.38 2.66 2.02
N ILE A 55 -4.24 1.67 2.29
CA ILE A 55 -5.66 1.68 1.92
C ILE A 55 -6.53 1.99 3.15
N THR A 56 -7.40 2.98 3.04
CA THR A 56 -8.48 3.26 3.97
C THR A 56 -9.80 2.73 3.41
N ILE A 57 -10.57 2.02 4.23
CA ILE A 57 -11.93 1.58 3.88
C ILE A 57 -12.92 2.31 4.78
N THR A 58 -13.74 3.17 4.18
CA THR A 58 -14.83 3.87 4.88
C THR A 58 -16.13 3.10 4.68
N LYS A 59 -16.92 2.92 5.74
CA LYS A 59 -18.24 2.28 5.69
C LYS A 59 -19.37 3.28 5.41
N GLY A 60 -20.56 2.77 5.10
CA GLY A 60 -21.79 3.56 4.96
C GLY A 60 -22.14 3.94 3.52
N LYS A 61 -23.23 4.71 3.36
CA LYS A 61 -23.81 5.10 2.05
C LYS A 61 -22.82 5.85 1.13
N TYR A 62 -21.85 6.55 1.72
CA TYR A 62 -20.77 7.26 1.02
C TYR A 62 -19.40 6.62 1.27
N GLY A 63 -19.37 5.42 1.83
CA GLY A 63 -18.14 4.67 2.12
C GLY A 63 -17.48 4.15 0.85
N GLY A 64 -16.15 4.05 0.86
CA GLY A 64 -15.35 3.66 -0.30
C GLY A 64 -14.00 3.08 0.07
N ILE A 65 -13.26 2.69 -0.95
CA ILE A 65 -11.87 2.23 -0.88
C ILE A 65 -11.02 3.40 -1.35
N LYS A 66 -10.18 3.92 -0.47
CA LYS A 66 -9.26 5.02 -0.75
C LYS A 66 -7.83 4.56 -0.59
N LEU A 67 -7.01 4.82 -1.60
CA LEU A 67 -5.57 4.67 -1.52
C LEU A 67 -4.98 6.02 -1.04
N GLU A 68 -4.41 6.00 0.15
CA GLU A 68 -3.82 7.15 0.81
C GLU A 68 -2.43 7.48 0.25
N ASN A 69 -1.98 8.70 0.54
CA ASN A 69 -0.68 9.24 0.16
C ASN A 69 -0.46 9.38 -1.36
N ASN A 70 0.75 9.80 -1.75
CA ASN A 70 1.22 9.77 -3.13
C ASN A 70 1.65 8.36 -3.59
N TRP A 71 1.08 7.32 -3.00
CA TRP A 71 1.40 5.95 -3.39
C TRP A 71 1.01 5.74 -4.84
N SER A 72 1.94 5.24 -5.63
CA SER A 72 1.71 4.85 -7.01
C SER A 72 2.48 3.58 -7.31
N VAL A 73 1.90 2.70 -8.11
CA VAL A 73 2.60 1.53 -8.64
C VAL A 73 3.88 1.93 -9.39
N TYR A 74 3.91 3.12 -9.97
CA TYR A 74 5.01 3.64 -10.76
C TYR A 74 6.08 4.37 -9.94
N ASN A 75 5.81 4.70 -8.66
CA ASN A 75 6.75 5.42 -7.78
C ASN A 75 7.20 4.54 -6.59
N ARG A 76 7.66 3.31 -6.85
CA ARG A 76 8.24 2.42 -5.83
C ARG A 76 9.73 2.70 -5.59
N HIS A 77 10.10 3.97 -5.47
CA HIS A 77 11.46 4.31 -5.10
C HIS A 77 11.60 4.42 -3.57
N LEU A 78 12.69 3.89 -3.03
CA LEU A 78 13.16 4.18 -1.69
C LEU A 78 13.32 5.69 -1.56
N LYS A 79 12.67 6.26 -0.56
CA LYS A 79 12.92 7.64 -0.14
C LYS A 79 14.36 7.74 0.37
N ARG A 80 14.93 8.95 0.32
CA ARG A 80 16.34 9.19 0.69
C ARG A 80 16.71 8.62 2.06
N TYR A 81 15.95 8.93 3.10
CA TYR A 81 16.20 8.41 4.46
C TYR A 81 16.14 6.88 4.54
N GLN A 82 15.37 6.22 3.65
CA GLN A 82 15.30 4.76 3.62
C GLN A 82 16.54 4.16 2.98
N GLN A 83 17.09 4.80 1.93
CA GLN A 83 18.37 4.40 1.34
C GLN A 83 19.51 4.61 2.34
N GLU A 84 19.55 5.77 3.00
CA GLU A 84 20.54 6.10 4.03
C GLU A 84 20.51 5.07 5.17
N ALA A 85 19.33 4.75 5.72
CA ALA A 85 19.21 3.72 6.75
C ALA A 85 19.66 2.32 6.28
N ILE A 86 19.44 1.98 5.02
CA ILE A 86 19.93 0.71 4.46
C ILE A 86 21.45 0.73 4.31
N TYR A 87 22.03 1.83 3.84
CA TYR A 87 23.49 2.00 3.77
C TYR A 87 24.15 1.91 5.15
N GLU A 88 23.58 2.55 6.17
CA GLU A 88 24.06 2.44 7.56
C GLU A 88 23.95 0.99 8.08
N ALA A 89 22.87 0.29 7.75
CA ALA A 89 22.69 -1.10 8.15
C ALA A 89 23.74 -2.04 7.52
N MET A 90 24.17 -1.75 6.28
CA MET A 90 25.20 -2.54 5.57
C MET A 90 26.53 -2.59 6.32
N ASP A 91 26.87 -1.58 7.12
CA ASP A 91 28.13 -1.56 7.87
C ASP A 91 28.15 -2.61 8.99
N SER A 92 26.98 -3.11 9.41
CA SER A 92 26.82 -3.97 10.59
C SER A 92 26.43 -5.42 10.28
N VAL A 93 26.20 -5.79 9.03
CA VAL A 93 25.71 -7.12 8.62
C VAL A 93 26.79 -7.93 7.90
N SER A 94 26.54 -9.24 7.73
CA SER A 94 27.42 -10.13 6.95
C SER A 94 27.41 -9.77 5.46
N ASP A 95 28.46 -10.15 4.73
CA ASP A 95 28.59 -9.83 3.30
C ASP A 95 27.42 -10.36 2.46
N ASP A 96 26.92 -11.58 2.73
CA ASP A 96 25.71 -12.11 2.08
C ASP A 96 24.47 -11.21 2.29
N CYS A 97 24.33 -10.62 3.48
CA CYS A 97 23.26 -9.67 3.77
C CYS A 97 23.52 -8.31 3.11
N LYS A 98 24.78 -7.85 3.01
CA LYS A 98 25.12 -6.63 2.29
C LYS A 98 24.75 -6.72 0.82
N ASP A 99 24.99 -7.86 0.18
CA ASP A 99 24.63 -8.10 -1.22
C ASP A 99 23.12 -8.03 -1.43
N ALA A 100 22.34 -8.65 -0.54
CA ALA A 100 20.88 -8.56 -0.57
C ALA A 100 20.38 -7.12 -0.39
N LEU A 101 20.95 -6.38 0.57
CA LEU A 101 20.61 -4.97 0.79
C LEU A 101 21.02 -4.09 -0.40
N ASN A 102 22.15 -4.37 -1.05
CA ASN A 102 22.62 -3.63 -2.23
C ASN A 102 21.69 -3.86 -3.42
N SER A 103 21.23 -5.09 -3.61
CA SER A 103 20.23 -5.44 -4.60
C SER A 103 18.91 -4.66 -4.38
N ILE A 104 18.46 -4.56 -3.12
CA ILE A 104 17.27 -3.77 -2.76
C ILE A 104 17.47 -2.27 -3.09
N VAL A 105 18.63 -1.70 -2.76
CA VAL A 105 18.90 -0.29 -3.08
C VAL A 105 19.04 -0.07 -4.58
N HIS A 106 19.60 -1.03 -5.33
CA HIS A 106 19.69 -0.94 -6.78
C HIS A 106 18.30 -0.98 -7.45
N ASP A 107 17.47 -1.94 -7.06
CA ASP A 107 16.17 -2.18 -7.70
C ASP A 107 15.12 -1.13 -7.34
N PHE A 108 15.22 -0.58 -6.13
CA PHE A 108 14.26 0.39 -5.61
C PHE A 108 14.89 1.77 -5.38
N GLY A 109 16.15 2.00 -5.71
CA GLY A 109 16.81 3.29 -5.55
C GLY A 109 16.13 4.38 -6.38
N ASN A 110 16.03 5.59 -5.82
CA ASN A 110 15.63 6.78 -6.55
C ASN A 110 16.87 7.38 -7.24
N PRO A 111 17.02 7.29 -8.58
CA PRO A 111 18.18 7.86 -9.27
C PRO A 111 18.26 9.39 -9.18
N PHE A 112 17.16 10.05 -8.81
CA PHE A 112 17.07 11.51 -8.65
C PHE A 112 17.29 11.98 -7.20
N ALA A 113 17.65 11.08 -6.26
CA ALA A 113 17.98 11.49 -4.88
C ALA A 113 19.27 12.33 -4.79
N SER A 114 20.06 12.40 -5.87
CA SER A 114 21.17 13.31 -6.00
C SER A 114 20.74 14.58 -6.74
N THR A 115 20.45 15.63 -5.99
CA THR A 115 21.06 16.97 -6.09
C THR A 115 20.23 17.99 -5.31
N ASN A 116 20.89 18.67 -4.37
CA ASN A 116 20.52 19.92 -3.71
C ASN A 116 19.33 19.90 -2.74
N ASP A 117 19.64 19.92 -1.44
CA ASP A 117 19.04 20.88 -0.51
C ASP A 117 19.96 21.00 0.72
N THR A 118 20.93 21.93 0.62
CA THR A 118 21.55 22.54 1.79
C THR A 118 20.68 23.75 2.16
N LYS A 119 19.93 23.61 3.25
CA LYS A 119 19.52 24.62 4.25
C LYS A 119 18.46 23.93 5.12
N SER A 120 18.83 23.42 6.30
CA SER A 120 18.85 24.20 7.53
C SER A 120 17.50 24.89 7.77
N GLU A 121 16.63 24.24 8.54
CA GLU A 121 15.91 24.90 9.63
C GLU A 121 15.48 23.84 10.64
N GLU A 122 16.01 24.03 11.85
CA GLU A 122 15.68 23.31 13.06
C GLU A 122 14.21 23.56 13.42
N GLY A 123 13.55 22.51 13.91
CA GLY A 123 12.17 22.59 14.36
C GLY A 123 11.81 21.27 15.02
N GLU A 124 12.20 21.14 16.28
CA GLU A 124 11.76 20.11 17.20
C GLU A 124 10.23 19.92 17.11
N ASN A 125 9.81 18.67 16.94
CA ASN A 125 8.60 18.16 17.54
C ASN A 125 8.73 16.64 17.62
N GLU A 126 9.32 16.19 18.73
CA GLU A 126 8.96 14.92 19.32
C GLU A 126 7.45 14.92 19.56
N GLU A 127 6.70 14.10 18.83
CA GLU A 127 5.64 13.26 19.37
C GLU A 127 4.92 12.52 18.23
N ASN A 128 4.54 11.27 18.53
CA ASN A 128 3.60 10.43 17.77
C ASN A 128 4.18 9.56 16.63
N ASN A 129 5.14 8.71 16.96
CA ASN A 129 5.27 7.41 16.30
C ASN A 129 4.78 6.26 17.21
N LYS A 130 3.57 6.43 17.76
CA LYS A 130 2.72 5.35 18.27
C LYS A 130 1.53 5.23 17.34
N GLY A 131 1.67 4.45 16.28
CA GLY A 131 0.59 4.22 15.32
C GLY A 131 0.78 2.97 14.49
N CYS A 132 1.53 1.98 14.99
CA CYS A 132 1.55 0.66 14.39
C CYS A 132 0.48 -0.18 15.11
N LEU A 133 -0.52 -0.62 14.34
CA LEU A 133 -1.57 -1.59 14.70
C LEU A 133 -2.70 -1.10 15.63
N GLU A 134 -3.55 -0.20 15.15
CA GLU A 134 -4.97 -0.38 15.47
C GLU A 134 -5.53 -1.48 14.58
N LYS A 135 -5.71 -2.65 15.19
CA LYS A 135 -6.37 -3.82 14.61
C LYS A 135 -7.79 -3.43 14.21
N VAL A 136 -8.00 -2.96 12.98
CA VAL A 136 -9.34 -2.91 12.41
C VAL A 136 -9.78 -4.35 12.22
N ASN A 137 -10.60 -4.82 13.16
CA ASN A 137 -11.14 -6.17 13.16
C ASN A 137 -12.23 -6.27 12.07
N ILE A 138 -11.81 -6.63 10.86
CA ILE A 138 -12.71 -6.76 9.70
C ILE A 138 -13.81 -7.81 9.96
N GLU A 139 -13.64 -8.73 10.91
CA GLU A 139 -14.66 -9.74 11.24
C GLU A 139 -15.93 -9.15 11.89
N GLU A 140 -15.81 -8.08 12.68
CA GLU A 140 -16.99 -7.37 13.23
C GLU A 140 -17.76 -6.63 12.12
N CYS A 141 -17.08 -6.24 11.04
CA CYS A 141 -17.69 -5.52 9.93
C CYS A 141 -18.67 -6.37 9.10
N ILE A 142 -18.61 -7.69 9.22
CA ILE A 142 -19.43 -8.63 8.43
C ILE A 142 -20.61 -9.19 9.25
N ARG A 143 -20.56 -9.14 10.59
CA ARG A 143 -21.61 -9.71 11.45
C ARG A 143 -22.86 -8.83 11.60
N GLU A 144 -22.76 -7.52 11.43
CA GLU A 144 -23.90 -6.63 11.69
C GLU A 144 -24.90 -6.48 10.52
N GLU A 145 -24.56 -6.89 9.29
CA GLU A 145 -25.52 -6.88 8.16
C GLU A 145 -26.53 -8.04 8.18
N LYS A 146 -26.48 -8.94 9.19
CA LYS A 146 -27.43 -10.07 9.33
C LYS A 146 -28.58 -9.83 10.32
N LYS A 147 -28.73 -8.63 10.88
CA LYS A 147 -29.81 -8.33 11.84
C LYS A 147 -30.98 -7.52 11.28
N ASP A 148 -30.84 -6.93 10.08
CA ASP A 148 -31.90 -6.10 9.47
C ASP A 148 -32.34 -6.64 8.09
N GLY A 149 -32.35 -7.96 7.91
CA GLY A 149 -32.87 -8.63 6.72
C GLY A 149 -33.91 -9.68 7.06
#